data_AF-A0A644ZQ73-F1
#
_entry.id   AF-A0A644ZQ73-F1
#
_cell.length_a   1.000
_cell.length_b   1.000
_cell.length_c   1.000
_cell.angle_alpha   90.00
_cell.angle_beta   90.00
_cell.angle_gamma   90.00
#
_symmetry.space_group_name_H-M   'P 1'
#
loop_
_entity.id
_entity.type
_entity.pdbx_description
1 polymer ?
#
loop_
_entity_poly.entity_id
_entity_poly.type
_entity_poly.pdbx_seq_one_letter_code
_entity_poly.pdbx_strand_id
1 'polypeptide(L)'
;MEIRELAKEEYSAALDLAWEVFGVFEAPDYAPQGAQAFYASIHDPDFLAQLRIYGAFDGDALIGILATRSGGTHIALFFVRGAYHRQGVGKQLFFRACRENPTGQMTVNSSPYAVEVYRRLGFCETDTEQTTDGIRYTPMLCVTRRSDCPCKRTRCERHGDCVACREHHKQDKKNPVYCRRPTREEKRQRRRLDSE
;
A
#
# COMPACT_ATOMS: atom_id res chain seq x y z
N MET A 1 14.55 -9.99 -13.96
CA MET A 1 13.32 -9.87 -13.15
C MET A 1 12.11 -9.68 -14.05
N GLU A 2 11.11 -10.54 -13.89
CA GLU A 2 9.84 -10.52 -14.64
C GLU A 2 8.68 -10.15 -13.70
N ILE A 3 7.70 -9.39 -14.19
CA ILE A 3 6.44 -9.14 -13.47
C ILE A 3 5.28 -9.61 -14.34
N ARG A 4 4.47 -10.54 -13.85
CA ARG A 4 3.29 -11.05 -14.56
C ARG A 4 2.13 -11.33 -13.64
N GLU A 5 0.95 -11.46 -14.23
CA GLU A 5 -0.20 -12.01 -13.52
C GLU A 5 -0.02 -13.52 -13.32
N LEU A 6 -0.48 -14.02 -12.19
CA LEU A 6 -0.43 -15.43 -11.83
C LEU A 6 -1.69 -16.15 -12.28
N ALA A 7 -1.55 -17.37 -12.77
CA ALA A 7 -2.66 -18.28 -12.94
C ALA A 7 -3.19 -18.76 -11.58
N LYS A 8 -4.43 -19.24 -11.51
CA LYS A 8 -5.07 -19.63 -10.23
C LYS A 8 -4.32 -20.78 -9.56
N GLU A 9 -3.72 -21.66 -10.34
CA GLU A 9 -2.92 -22.80 -9.89
C GLU A 9 -1.65 -22.35 -9.15
N GLU A 10 -1.16 -21.13 -9.43
CA GLU A 10 0.03 -20.55 -8.80
C GLU A 10 -0.29 -19.78 -7.51
N TYR A 11 -1.57 -19.63 -7.14
CA TYR A 11 -1.96 -18.83 -5.97
C TYR A 11 -1.43 -19.42 -4.68
N SER A 12 -1.34 -20.75 -4.54
CA SER A 12 -0.80 -21.37 -3.32
C SER A 12 0.62 -20.86 -3.01
N ALA A 13 1.51 -20.86 -4.00
CA ALA A 13 2.88 -20.38 -3.84
C ALA A 13 2.96 -18.88 -3.51
N ALA A 14 2.01 -18.09 -4.02
CA ALA A 14 1.90 -16.68 -3.67
C ALA A 14 1.46 -16.50 -2.21
N LEU A 15 0.47 -17.25 -1.74
CA LEU A 15 -0.03 -17.16 -0.37
C LEU A 15 0.99 -17.68 0.64
N ASP A 16 1.77 -18.72 0.29
CA ASP A 16 2.90 -19.19 1.09
C ASP A 16 3.95 -18.08 1.27
N LEU A 17 4.30 -17.36 0.19
CA LEU A 17 5.19 -16.20 0.27
C LEU A 17 4.60 -15.09 1.14
N ALA A 18 3.30 -14.80 0.99
CA ALA A 18 2.63 -13.79 1.80
C ALA A 18 2.74 -14.12 3.28
N TRP A 19 2.48 -15.38 3.66
CA TRP A 19 2.60 -15.86 5.03
C TRP A 19 4.03 -15.82 5.56
N GLU A 20 5.00 -16.29 4.76
CA GLU A 20 6.44 -16.24 5.07
C GLU A 20 6.87 -14.80 5.43
N VAL A 21 6.57 -13.85 4.56
CA VAL A 21 6.99 -12.44 4.73
C VAL A 21 6.21 -11.78 5.87
N PHE A 22 4.91 -12.05 5.99
CA PHE A 22 4.09 -11.55 7.08
C PHE A 22 4.64 -11.97 8.46
N GLY A 23 5.00 -13.25 8.61
CA GLY A 23 5.53 -13.79 9.87
C GLY A 23 6.82 -13.09 10.33
N VAL A 24 7.66 -12.66 9.39
CA VAL A 24 8.93 -11.99 9.70
C VAL A 24 8.75 -10.50 9.99
N PHE A 25 7.91 -9.80 9.21
CA PHE A 25 7.89 -8.34 9.20
C PHE A 25 6.65 -7.69 9.82
N GLU A 26 5.51 -8.40 9.87
CA GLU A 26 4.25 -7.83 10.39
C GLU A 26 3.78 -8.50 11.68
N ALA A 27 3.93 -9.82 11.79
CA ALA A 27 3.48 -10.56 12.96
C ALA A 27 4.03 -10.03 14.31
N PRO A 28 5.29 -9.53 14.41
CA PRO A 28 5.79 -8.93 15.66
C PRO A 28 5.02 -7.68 16.11
N ASP A 29 4.37 -6.97 15.18
CA ASP A 29 3.60 -5.75 15.47
C ASP A 29 2.13 -6.04 15.79
N TYR A 30 1.69 -7.30 15.65
CA TYR A 30 0.30 -7.73 15.85
C TYR A 30 0.12 -8.62 17.08
N ALA A 31 -1.08 -8.56 17.64
CA ALA A 31 -1.52 -9.56 18.60
C ALA A 31 -1.65 -10.94 17.93
N PRO A 32 -1.54 -12.06 18.68
CA PRO A 32 -1.74 -13.41 18.14
C PRO A 32 -3.07 -13.56 17.38
N GLN A 33 -4.13 -12.92 17.88
CA GLN A 33 -5.42 -12.87 17.21
C GLN A 33 -5.32 -12.28 15.79
N GLY A 34 -4.58 -11.17 15.63
CA GLY A 34 -4.38 -10.55 14.32
C GLY A 34 -3.63 -11.47 13.37
N ALA A 35 -2.53 -12.09 13.82
CA ALA A 35 -1.82 -13.07 12.99
C ALA A 35 -2.73 -14.23 12.53
N GLN A 36 -3.59 -14.73 13.43
CA GLN A 36 -4.58 -15.76 13.11
C GLN A 36 -5.65 -15.28 12.14
N ALA A 37 -6.16 -14.04 12.30
CA ALA A 37 -7.12 -13.45 11.39
C ALA A 37 -6.56 -13.26 9.97
N PHE A 38 -5.31 -12.80 9.86
CA PHE A 38 -4.62 -12.73 8.57
C PHE A 38 -4.49 -14.11 7.94
N TYR A 39 -3.99 -15.10 8.70
CA TYR A 39 -3.86 -16.49 8.23
C TYR A 39 -5.19 -17.05 7.73
N ALA A 40 -6.28 -16.85 8.49
CA ALA A 40 -7.61 -17.28 8.08
C ALA A 40 -8.06 -16.60 6.77
N SER A 41 -7.81 -15.29 6.63
CA SER A 41 -8.18 -14.54 5.41
C SER A 41 -7.49 -15.05 4.14
N ILE A 42 -6.19 -15.37 4.22
CA ILE A 42 -5.44 -15.85 3.05
C ILE A 42 -5.74 -17.32 2.70
N HIS A 43 -6.55 -18.01 3.51
CA HIS A 43 -7.07 -19.36 3.25
C HIS A 43 -8.58 -19.37 3.00
N ASP A 44 -9.25 -18.22 2.99
CA ASP A 44 -10.68 -18.11 2.75
C ASP A 44 -10.98 -18.15 1.23
N PRO A 45 -11.70 -19.16 0.73
CA PRO A 45 -12.02 -19.27 -0.70
C PRO A 45 -12.77 -18.05 -1.26
N ASP A 46 -13.65 -17.43 -0.45
CA ASP A 46 -14.43 -16.28 -0.89
C ASP A 46 -13.57 -15.03 -1.05
N PHE A 47 -12.60 -14.83 -0.15
CA PHE A 47 -11.58 -13.81 -0.29
C PHE A 47 -10.71 -14.06 -1.52
N LEU A 48 -10.19 -15.29 -1.69
CA LEU A 48 -9.28 -15.65 -2.79
C LEU A 48 -9.93 -15.57 -4.17
N ALA A 49 -11.24 -15.84 -4.27
CA ALA A 49 -12.01 -15.72 -5.50
C ALA A 49 -12.01 -14.28 -6.04
N GLN A 50 -11.93 -13.28 -5.15
CA GLN A 50 -11.94 -11.86 -5.51
C GLN A 50 -10.57 -11.31 -5.93
N LEU A 51 -9.50 -12.08 -5.73
CA LEU A 51 -8.14 -11.62 -5.94
C LEU A 51 -7.67 -11.78 -7.38
N ARG A 52 -7.02 -10.73 -7.87
CA ARG A 52 -6.11 -10.75 -9.02
C ARG A 52 -4.68 -10.57 -8.51
N ILE A 53 -3.82 -11.58 -8.70
CA ILE A 53 -2.47 -11.61 -8.13
C ILE A 53 -1.41 -11.42 -9.22
N TYR A 54 -0.46 -10.51 -8.97
CA TYR A 54 0.74 -10.34 -9.76
C TYR A 54 1.94 -10.87 -8.99
N GLY A 55 2.81 -11.63 -9.67
CA GLY A 55 4.07 -12.14 -9.13
C GLY A 55 5.26 -11.41 -9.75
N ALA A 56 6.30 -11.24 -8.93
CA ALA A 56 7.64 -10.82 -9.35
C ALA A 56 8.57 -12.03 -9.30
N PHE A 57 9.30 -12.27 -10.38
CA PHE A 57 10.17 -13.42 -10.53
C PHE A 57 11.62 -13.02 -10.79
N ASP A 58 12.56 -13.70 -10.14
CA ASP A 58 13.98 -13.67 -10.47
C ASP A 58 14.41 -15.07 -10.93
N GLY A 59 14.57 -15.25 -12.24
CA GLY A 59 14.53 -16.58 -12.84
C GLY A 59 13.18 -17.26 -12.57
N ASP A 60 13.22 -18.50 -12.11
CA ASP A 60 12.03 -19.27 -11.73
C ASP A 60 11.54 -18.98 -10.30
N ALA A 61 12.28 -18.18 -9.53
CA ALA A 61 11.95 -17.90 -8.14
C ALA A 61 10.90 -16.77 -8.03
N LEU A 62 9.74 -17.07 -7.47
CA LEU A 62 8.75 -16.04 -7.07
C LEU A 62 9.30 -15.27 -5.87
N ILE A 63 9.65 -13.99 -6.03
CA ILE A 63 10.32 -13.16 -5.01
C ILE A 63 9.41 -12.10 -4.38
N GLY A 64 8.21 -11.90 -4.91
CA GLY A 64 7.21 -10.99 -4.34
C GLY A 64 5.88 -11.07 -5.06
N ILE A 65 4.83 -10.57 -4.42
CA ILE A 65 3.46 -10.58 -4.93
C ILE A 65 2.77 -9.25 -4.67
N LEU A 66 1.77 -8.93 -5.49
CA LEU A 66 0.77 -7.92 -5.19
C LEU A 66 -0.59 -8.44 -5.63
N ALA A 67 -1.52 -8.57 -4.69
CA ALA A 67 -2.90 -8.94 -4.96
C ALA A 67 -3.79 -7.70 -4.91
N THR A 68 -4.69 -7.57 -5.89
CA THR A 68 -5.75 -6.55 -5.90
C THR A 68 -7.12 -7.19 -5.83
N ARG A 69 -8.09 -6.44 -5.31
CA ARG A 69 -9.53 -6.76 -5.33
C ARG A 69 -10.35 -5.55 -5.78
N SER A 70 -11.68 -5.66 -5.74
CA SER A 70 -12.60 -4.56 -6.07
C SER A 70 -12.34 -3.99 -7.47
N GLY A 71 -12.19 -4.88 -8.46
CA GLY A 71 -11.89 -4.48 -9.84
C GLY A 71 -10.51 -3.83 -10.02
N GLY A 72 -9.52 -4.15 -9.17
CA GLY A 72 -8.15 -3.63 -9.28
C GLY A 72 -7.89 -2.31 -8.55
N THR A 73 -8.83 -1.85 -7.72
CA THR A 73 -8.79 -0.52 -7.06
C THR A 73 -8.32 -0.56 -5.62
N HIS A 74 -8.19 -1.76 -5.04
CA HIS A 74 -7.71 -1.95 -3.68
C HIS A 74 -6.62 -3.02 -3.64
N ILE A 75 -5.48 -2.69 -3.02
CA ILE A 75 -4.42 -3.65 -2.73
C ILE A 75 -4.85 -4.47 -1.52
N ALA A 76 -4.99 -5.77 -1.72
CA ALA A 76 -5.37 -6.72 -0.67
C ALA A 76 -4.14 -7.38 -0.01
N LEU A 77 -3.10 -7.70 -0.80
CA LEU A 77 -1.85 -8.28 -0.32
C LEU A 77 -0.68 -7.62 -1.07
N PHE A 78 0.43 -7.36 -0.39
CA PHE A 78 1.62 -6.83 -1.04
C PHE A 78 2.89 -7.18 -0.26
N PHE A 79 3.57 -8.23 -0.70
CA PHE A 79 4.69 -8.82 0.02
C PHE A 79 5.88 -9.02 -0.93
N VAL A 80 7.08 -8.71 -0.45
CA VAL A 80 8.34 -8.96 -1.16
C VAL A 80 9.26 -9.63 -0.16
N ARG A 81 10.01 -10.65 -0.58
CA ARG A 81 11.01 -11.29 0.29
C ARG A 81 12.04 -10.28 0.76
N GLY A 82 12.45 -10.38 2.04
CA GLY A 82 13.36 -9.45 2.69
C GLY A 82 14.66 -9.21 1.91
N ALA A 83 15.26 -10.27 1.36
CA ALA A 83 16.48 -10.21 0.56
C ALA A 83 16.36 -9.30 -0.68
N TYR A 84 15.14 -9.07 -1.18
CA TYR A 84 14.83 -8.27 -2.37
C TYR A 84 14.23 -6.90 -2.03
N HIS A 85 14.17 -6.53 -0.74
CA HIS A 85 13.75 -5.19 -0.33
C HIS A 85 14.72 -4.12 -0.84
N ARG A 86 14.20 -2.91 -1.08
CA ARG A 86 14.97 -1.73 -1.55
C ARG A 86 15.63 -1.89 -2.93
N GLN A 87 15.33 -2.97 -3.66
CA GLN A 87 15.82 -3.21 -5.03
C GLN A 87 14.80 -2.81 -6.12
N GLY A 88 13.69 -2.17 -5.73
CA GLY A 88 12.66 -1.70 -6.67
C GLY A 88 11.60 -2.73 -7.05
N VAL A 89 11.64 -3.96 -6.52
CA VAL A 89 10.67 -5.04 -6.80
C VAL A 89 9.24 -4.60 -6.50
N GLY A 90 8.98 -4.10 -5.29
CA GLY A 90 7.65 -3.63 -4.91
C GLY A 90 7.14 -2.49 -5.81
N LYS A 91 8.03 -1.57 -6.22
CA LYS A 91 7.66 -0.48 -7.13
C LYS A 91 7.19 -1.01 -8.48
N GLN A 92 7.84 -2.05 -9.00
CA GLN A 92 7.45 -2.65 -10.29
C GLN A 92 6.13 -3.42 -10.20
N LEU A 93 5.91 -4.17 -9.12
CA LEU A 93 4.61 -4.80 -8.82
C LEU A 93 3.48 -3.76 -8.75
N PHE A 94 3.70 -2.67 -8.00
CA PHE A 94 2.72 -1.59 -7.88
C PHE A 94 2.38 -0.96 -9.23
N PHE A 95 3.39 -0.63 -10.05
CA PHE A 95 3.16 -0.07 -11.38
C PHE A 95 2.44 -1.03 -12.32
N ARG A 96 2.72 -2.34 -12.24
CA ARG A 96 1.96 -3.34 -12.99
C ARG A 96 0.48 -3.30 -12.63
N ALA A 97 0.15 -3.26 -11.33
CA ALA A 97 -1.22 -3.19 -10.85
C ALA A 97 -1.91 -1.87 -11.25
N CYS A 98 -1.21 -0.74 -11.19
CA CYS A 98 -1.76 0.56 -11.62
C CYS A 98 -2.12 0.60 -13.11
N ARG A 99 -1.37 -0.06 -13.99
CA ARG A 99 -1.68 -0.11 -15.43
C ARG A 99 -3.02 -0.77 -15.73
N GLU A 100 -3.43 -1.68 -14.86
CA GLU A 100 -4.68 -2.44 -14.97
C GLU A 100 -5.83 -1.80 -14.17
N ASN A 101 -5.56 -0.69 -13.48
CA ASN A 101 -6.54 0.00 -12.66
C ASN A 101 -7.26 1.08 -13.50
N PRO A 102 -8.56 0.89 -13.82
CA PRO A 102 -9.31 1.78 -14.69
C PRO A 102 -9.83 3.03 -13.98
N THR A 103 -9.72 3.15 -12.66
CA THR A 103 -10.24 4.32 -11.92
C THR A 103 -9.20 5.41 -11.77
N GLY A 104 -7.91 5.08 -11.83
CA GLY A 104 -6.86 6.04 -11.52
C GLY A 104 -6.64 6.26 -10.02
N GLN A 105 -7.23 5.40 -9.18
CA GLN A 105 -7.16 5.48 -7.73
C GLN A 105 -6.88 4.10 -7.15
N MET A 106 -5.88 4.00 -6.29
CA MET A 106 -5.52 2.79 -5.58
C MET A 106 -5.62 3.00 -4.08
N THR A 107 -6.37 2.15 -3.40
CA THR A 107 -6.51 2.16 -1.94
C THR A 107 -5.77 0.99 -1.31
N VAL A 108 -5.43 1.12 -0.03
CA VAL A 108 -4.86 0.03 0.77
C VAL A 108 -5.15 0.25 2.24
N ASN A 109 -5.24 -0.84 3.00
CA ASN A 109 -5.16 -0.84 4.45
C ASN A 109 -3.73 -1.23 4.82
N SER A 110 -2.86 -0.23 5.05
CA SER A 110 -1.44 -0.48 5.31
C SER A 110 -1.22 -1.02 6.70
N SER A 111 -0.45 -2.10 6.85
CA SER A 111 0.11 -2.50 8.14
C SER A 111 0.97 -1.38 8.74
N PRO A 112 1.17 -1.33 10.07
CA PRO A 112 2.04 -0.37 10.73
C PRO A 112 3.47 -0.37 10.13
N TYR A 113 3.99 -1.57 9.86
CA TYR A 113 5.28 -1.77 9.21
C TYR A 113 5.36 -1.12 7.81
N ALA A 114 4.30 -1.24 7.01
CA ALA A 114 4.31 -0.84 5.61
C ALA A 114 3.96 0.64 5.35
N VAL A 115 3.53 1.42 6.35
CA VAL A 115 3.06 2.81 6.13
C VAL A 115 4.09 3.64 5.37
N GLU A 116 5.36 3.59 5.78
CA GLU A 116 6.43 4.35 5.13
C GLU A 116 6.75 3.82 3.72
N VAL A 117 6.53 2.53 3.45
CA VAL A 117 6.67 1.94 2.11
C VAL A 117 5.61 2.52 1.17
N TYR A 118 4.34 2.53 1.59
CA TYR A 118 3.25 3.08 0.81
C TYR A 118 3.38 4.59 0.62
N ARG A 119 3.82 5.32 1.65
CA ARG A 119 4.20 6.73 1.50
C ARG A 119 5.19 6.86 0.35
N ARG A 120 6.30 6.14 0.31
CA ARG A 120 7.27 6.24 -0.80
C ARG A 120 6.68 5.92 -2.17
N LEU A 121 5.67 5.06 -2.25
CA LEU A 121 4.97 4.73 -3.51
C LEU A 121 3.96 5.79 -3.98
N GLY A 122 3.62 6.77 -3.16
CA GLY A 122 2.68 7.82 -3.56
C GLY A 122 1.37 7.82 -2.77
N PHE A 123 1.20 6.91 -1.82
CA PHE A 123 0.04 6.86 -0.97
C PHE A 123 0.08 7.93 0.11
N CYS A 124 -1.11 8.30 0.56
CA CYS A 124 -1.37 9.28 1.58
C CYS A 124 -2.48 8.72 2.48
N GLU A 125 -2.31 8.84 3.79
CA GLU A 125 -3.27 8.40 4.78
C GLU A 125 -4.60 9.12 4.56
N THR A 126 -5.70 8.37 4.59
CA THR A 126 -7.05 8.91 4.53
C THR A 126 -7.70 8.97 5.90
N ASP A 127 -7.18 8.22 6.86
CA ASP A 127 -7.65 8.17 8.25
C ASP A 127 -6.52 7.81 9.23
N THR A 128 -6.82 7.77 10.52
CA THR A 128 -5.92 7.25 11.56
C THR A 128 -5.86 5.73 11.55
N GLU A 129 -4.92 5.16 12.32
CA GLU A 129 -4.80 3.72 12.49
C GLU A 129 -6.07 3.14 13.13
N GLN A 130 -6.55 2.03 12.57
CA GLN A 130 -7.74 1.29 12.99
C GLN A 130 -7.36 -0.14 13.35
N THR A 131 -8.24 -0.84 14.06
CA THR A 131 -8.07 -2.27 14.38
C THR A 131 -9.37 -3.02 14.15
N THR A 132 -9.31 -4.10 13.37
CA THR A 132 -10.44 -5.01 13.11
C THR A 132 -9.95 -6.44 13.28
N ASP A 133 -10.60 -7.23 14.13
CA ASP A 133 -10.22 -8.63 14.43
C ASP A 133 -8.75 -8.82 14.82
N GLY A 134 -8.17 -7.83 15.50
CA GLY A 134 -6.76 -7.84 15.92
C GLY A 134 -5.76 -7.41 14.84
N ILE A 135 -6.21 -7.15 13.60
CA ILE A 135 -5.38 -6.58 12.52
C ILE A 135 -5.38 -5.06 12.65
N ARG A 136 -4.20 -4.49 12.82
CA ARG A 136 -3.99 -3.03 12.80
C ARG A 136 -3.72 -2.57 11.37
N TYR A 137 -4.35 -1.48 10.96
CA TYR A 137 -4.08 -0.90 9.64
C TYR A 137 -4.34 0.61 9.60
N THR A 138 -3.62 1.31 8.74
CA THR A 138 -3.89 2.71 8.37
C THR A 138 -4.47 2.74 6.95
N PRO A 139 -5.71 3.22 6.75
CA PRO A 139 -6.26 3.41 5.41
C PRO A 139 -5.47 4.46 4.63
N MET A 140 -5.09 4.14 3.38
CA MET A 140 -4.36 5.04 2.51
C MET A 140 -4.88 5.02 1.07
N LEU A 141 -4.68 6.13 0.36
CA LEU A 141 -5.07 6.32 -1.02
C LEU A 141 -3.89 6.86 -1.85
N CYS A 142 -3.72 6.33 -3.04
CA CYS A 142 -2.84 6.86 -4.09
C CYS A 142 -3.66 7.20 -5.32
N VAL A 143 -3.51 8.42 -5.82
CA VAL A 143 -4.01 8.81 -7.15
C VAL A 143 -2.93 8.51 -8.17
N THR A 144 -3.28 7.72 -9.19
CA THR A 144 -2.37 7.30 -10.27
C THR A 144 -2.62 8.12 -11.54
N ARG A 145 -3.73 8.85 -11.62
CA ARG A 145 -4.04 9.82 -12.67
C ARG A 145 -3.85 11.24 -12.20
N ARG A 146 -3.36 12.09 -13.11
CA ARG A 146 -3.14 13.51 -12.82
C ARG A 146 -4.42 14.30 -12.56
N SER A 147 -5.52 13.93 -13.21
CA SER A 147 -6.83 14.58 -13.09
C SER A 147 -7.41 14.48 -11.68
N ASP A 148 -7.10 13.39 -10.98
CA ASP A 148 -7.76 13.04 -9.72
C ASP A 148 -7.00 13.58 -8.51
N CYS A 149 -5.92 14.32 -8.74
CA CYS A 149 -5.07 14.83 -7.68
C CYS A 149 -5.79 15.92 -6.87
N PRO A 150 -5.99 15.74 -5.55
CA PRO A 150 -6.69 16.72 -4.70
C PRO A 150 -5.84 17.95 -4.37
N CYS A 151 -4.67 18.11 -4.99
CA CYS A 151 -3.75 19.21 -4.71
C CYS A 151 -4.21 20.50 -5.39
N LYS A 152 -4.11 21.64 -4.69
CA LYS A 152 -4.37 22.97 -5.27
C LYS A 152 -3.29 23.44 -6.24
N ARG A 153 -2.17 22.71 -6.39
CA ARG A 153 -1.03 23.07 -7.26
C ARG A 153 -1.22 22.60 -8.69
N THR A 154 -2.36 22.90 -9.29
CA THR A 154 -2.74 22.42 -10.63
C THR A 154 -1.78 22.87 -11.75
N ARG A 155 -1.03 23.95 -11.54
CA ARG A 155 -0.01 24.47 -12.49
C ARG A 155 1.39 23.89 -12.30
N CYS A 156 1.61 23.00 -11.32
CA CYS A 156 2.91 22.36 -11.13
C CYS A 156 3.17 21.37 -12.26
N GLU A 157 4.36 21.39 -12.86
CA GLU A 157 4.76 20.41 -13.89
C GLU A 157 4.75 18.96 -13.38
N ARG A 158 4.83 18.78 -12.04
CA ARG A 158 4.76 17.50 -11.31
C ARG A 158 3.36 17.22 -10.74
N HIS A 159 2.34 18.00 -11.11
CA HIS A 159 0.98 17.80 -10.62
C HIS A 159 0.48 16.39 -10.95
N GLY A 160 -0.05 15.69 -9.94
CA GLY A 160 -0.54 14.32 -10.08
C GLY A 160 0.52 13.21 -10.10
N ASP A 161 1.81 13.55 -10.14
CA ASP A 161 2.88 12.61 -9.81
C ASP A 161 3.21 12.79 -8.32
N CYS A 162 2.55 12.02 -7.45
CA CYS A 162 2.68 12.17 -6.00
C CYS A 162 4.12 12.05 -5.50
N VAL A 163 4.93 11.18 -6.12
CA VAL A 163 6.33 10.97 -5.71
C VAL A 163 7.17 12.19 -6.08
N ALA A 164 7.14 12.60 -7.35
CA ALA A 164 7.90 13.77 -7.81
C ALA A 164 7.43 15.06 -7.13
N CYS A 165 6.13 15.22 -6.92
CA CYS A 165 5.53 16.39 -6.28
C CYS A 165 5.97 16.53 -4.81
N ARG A 166 5.99 15.43 -4.04
CA ARG A 166 6.45 15.46 -2.65
C ARG A 166 7.92 15.82 -2.53
N GLU A 167 8.78 15.27 -3.38
CA GLU A 167 10.21 15.61 -3.35
C GLU A 167 10.46 17.07 -3.72
N HIS A 168 9.78 17.57 -4.76
CA HIS A 168 9.91 18.94 -5.21
C HIS A 168 9.44 19.96 -4.17
N HIS A 169 8.37 19.66 -3.42
CA HIS A 169 7.79 20.55 -2.42
C HIS A 169 8.17 20.20 -0.98
N LYS A 170 9.18 19.35 -0.74
CA LYS A 170 9.49 18.86 0.61
C LYS A 170 9.89 19.95 1.60
N GLN A 171 10.42 21.07 1.11
CA GLN A 171 10.87 22.22 1.90
C GLN A 171 9.79 23.30 2.07
N ASP A 172 8.69 23.25 1.31
CA ASP A 172 7.60 24.24 1.38
C ASP A 172 6.67 23.93 2.57
N LYS A 173 7.08 24.42 3.75
CA LYS A 173 6.34 24.26 5.00
C LYS A 173 5.06 25.11 5.06
N LYS A 174 4.97 26.20 4.29
CA LYS A 174 3.80 27.10 4.30
C LYS A 174 2.61 26.48 3.56
N ASN A 175 2.89 25.79 2.46
CA ASN A 175 1.86 25.11 1.67
C ASN A 175 2.20 23.62 1.52
N PRO A 176 2.06 22.77 2.53
CA PRO A 176 2.32 21.35 2.34
C PRO A 176 1.41 20.78 1.23
N VAL A 177 1.99 19.91 0.39
CA VAL A 177 1.24 19.09 -0.57
C VAL A 177 0.12 18.34 0.15
N TYR A 178 -0.96 17.98 -0.54
CA TYR A 178 -2.15 17.39 0.09
C TYR A 178 -1.78 16.24 1.05
N CYS A 179 -0.89 15.36 0.61
CA CYS A 179 -0.38 14.21 1.34
C CYS A 179 0.54 14.49 2.53
N ARG A 180 0.88 15.76 2.79
CA ARG A 180 1.64 16.20 3.97
C ARG A 180 0.81 17.15 4.84
N ARG A 181 -0.46 17.38 4.48
CA ARG A 181 -1.33 18.21 5.30
C ARG A 181 -1.74 17.40 6.51
N PRO A 182 -1.64 17.98 7.72
CA PRO A 182 -2.07 17.28 8.90
C PRO A 182 -3.57 16.95 8.80
N THR A 183 -3.94 15.77 9.29
CA THR A 183 -5.32 15.29 9.35
C THR A 183 -6.15 16.23 10.22
N ARG A 184 -7.48 16.09 10.16
CA ARG A 184 -8.38 16.88 11.03
C ARG A 184 -8.06 16.64 12.50
N GLU A 185 -7.70 15.43 12.87
CA GLU A 185 -7.40 15.03 14.24
C GLU A 185 -6.04 15.56 14.72
N GLU A 186 -4.98 15.45 13.90
CA GLU A 186 -3.68 16.04 14.21
C GLU A 186 -3.77 17.57 14.41
N LYS A 187 -4.60 18.24 13.61
CA LYS A 187 -4.88 19.67 13.79
C LYS A 187 -5.62 19.96 15.10
N ARG A 188 -6.52 19.09 15.54
CA ARG A 188 -7.24 19.22 16.82
C ARG A 188 -6.29 19.00 18.00
N GLN A 189 -5.43 17.98 17.93
CA GLN A 189 -4.43 17.71 18.97
C GLN A 189 -3.43 18.86 19.12
N ARG A 190 -2.87 19.38 18.01
CA ARG A 190 -1.98 20.56 18.05
C ARG A 190 -2.63 21.78 18.71
N ARG A 191 -3.88 22.07 18.37
CA ARG A 191 -4.61 23.18 19.01
C ARG A 191 -4.78 22.98 20.52
N ARG A 192 -4.96 21.75 20.99
CA ARG A 192 -5.04 21.47 22.44
C ARG A 192 -3.69 21.71 23.11
N LEU A 193 -2.60 21.22 22.51
CA LEU A 193 -1.23 21.42 23.01
C LEU A 193 -0.78 22.88 22.99
N ASP A 194 -1.22 23.67 22.01
CA ASP A 194 -0.91 25.11 21.92
C ASP A 194 -1.75 25.96 22.91
N SER A 195 -2.74 25.36 23.60
CA SER A 195 -3.65 26.02 24.55
C SER A 195 -3.32 25.71 26.02
N GLU A 196 -2.30 24.89 26.29
CA GLU A 196 -1.75 24.54 27.61
C GLU A 196 -0.42 25.28 27.84
#